data_AF-A0A1G5FIZ0-F1
#
_entry.id   AF-A0A1G5FIZ0-F1
#
_cell.length_a   1.000
_cell.length_b   1.000
_cell.length_c   1.000
_cell.angle_alpha   90.00
_cell.angle_beta   90.00
_cell.angle_gamma   90.00
#
_symmetry.space_group_name_H-M   'P 1'
#
loop_
_entity.id
_entity.type
_entity.pdbx_description
1 polymer ?
#
loop_
_entity_poly.entity_id
_entity_poly.type
_entity_poly.pdbx_seq_one_letter_code
_entity_poly.pdbx_strand_id
1 'polypeptide(L)'
;MLIDEYIKNKKISLYKLAELSGVSYPTVYNLVNGKSDINNCALGKVLPIAKALDLSVEDLVFLCNQKYTFTLFKSEQCHLVNRMGQVEYVIEVLEDKKIDRFWRLCCYAEAMYMVAMVDYLSRLNDIPKCTNYNYIRSQKLKEKIYPIDAVIEKKLTNKNSLLKKMEKDAIPEFLAFNIVEGDVIHG
;
A
#
# COMPACT_ATOMS: atom_id res chain seq x y z
N MET A 1 -9.23 2.97 -7.12
CA MET A 1 -8.09 3.77 -6.59
C MET A 1 -7.99 3.55 -5.09
N LEU A 2 -6.86 3.87 -4.45
CA LEU A 2 -6.72 3.67 -2.99
C LEU A 2 -7.79 4.42 -2.17
N ILE A 3 -8.22 5.60 -2.66
CA ILE A 3 -9.31 6.36 -2.04
C ILE A 3 -10.62 5.57 -1.91
N ASP A 4 -10.92 4.64 -2.83
CA ASP A 4 -12.12 3.80 -2.75
C ASP A 4 -12.06 2.85 -1.55
N GLU A 5 -10.89 2.27 -1.30
CA GLU A 5 -10.66 1.38 -0.17
C GLU A 5 -10.71 2.15 1.15
N TYR A 6 -10.11 3.35 1.20
CA TYR A 6 -10.17 4.22 2.37
C TYR A 6 -11.63 4.59 2.73
N ILE A 7 -12.41 5.03 1.76
CA ILE A 7 -13.83 5.40 1.94
C ILE A 7 -14.65 4.19 2.42
N LYS A 8 -14.45 3.01 1.82
CA LYS A 8 -15.11 1.77 2.25
C LYS A 8 -14.77 1.39 3.69
N ASN A 9 -13.49 1.49 4.08
CA ASN A 9 -13.04 1.22 5.45
C ASN A 9 -13.65 2.21 6.46
N LYS A 10 -13.76 3.48 6.09
CA LYS A 10 -14.44 4.52 6.91
C LYS A 10 -15.97 4.38 6.93
N LYS A 11 -16.54 3.47 6.13
CA LYS A 11 -17.99 3.24 6.02
C LYS A 11 -18.79 4.50 5.68
N ILE A 12 -18.21 5.39 4.88
CA ILE A 12 -18.87 6.62 4.41
C ILE A 12 -19.35 6.46 2.97
N SER A 13 -20.57 6.89 2.67
CA SER A 13 -21.09 6.92 1.30
C SER A 13 -20.63 8.19 0.56
N LEU A 14 -20.56 8.15 -0.77
CA LEU A 14 -20.21 9.35 -1.56
C LEU A 14 -21.22 10.49 -1.38
N TYR A 15 -22.49 10.16 -1.16
CA TYR A 15 -23.51 11.15 -0.83
C TYR A 15 -23.22 11.82 0.52
N LYS A 16 -22.89 11.02 1.54
CA LYS A 16 -22.54 11.57 2.85
C LYS A 16 -21.25 12.40 2.80
N LEU A 17 -20.27 11.97 2.00
CA LEU A 17 -19.05 12.73 1.78
C LEU A 17 -19.33 14.08 1.11
N ALA A 18 -20.20 14.12 0.09
CA ALA A 18 -20.64 15.37 -0.53
C ALA A 18 -21.33 16.30 0.47
N GLU A 19 -22.23 15.76 1.30
CA GLU A 19 -22.91 16.50 2.37
C GLU A 19 -21.90 17.08 3.39
N LEU A 20 -20.98 16.27 3.91
CA LEU A 20 -20.00 16.68 4.92
C LEU A 20 -18.96 17.68 4.38
N SER A 21 -18.57 17.54 3.12
CA SER A 21 -17.59 18.43 2.50
C SER A 21 -18.21 19.74 1.97
N GLY A 22 -19.54 19.81 1.82
CA GLY A 22 -20.21 20.90 1.13
C GLY A 22 -19.89 20.98 -0.38
N VAL A 23 -19.26 19.94 -0.93
CA VAL A 23 -18.91 19.85 -2.35
C VAL A 23 -19.99 19.07 -3.10
N SER A 24 -20.34 19.50 -4.31
CA SER A 24 -21.40 18.85 -5.08
C SER A 24 -21.10 17.37 -5.32
N TYR A 25 -22.13 16.52 -5.21
CA TYR A 25 -22.02 15.08 -5.42
C TYR A 25 -21.31 14.72 -6.75
N PRO A 26 -21.62 15.35 -7.92
CA PRO A 26 -20.90 15.04 -9.16
C PRO A 26 -19.40 15.28 -9.07
N THR A 27 -18.97 16.32 -8.34
CA THR A 27 -17.54 16.62 -8.14
C THR A 27 -16.87 15.54 -7.29
N VAL A 28 -17.47 15.18 -6.16
CA VAL A 28 -16.97 14.10 -5.29
C VAL A 28 -16.90 12.78 -6.04
N TYR A 29 -17.98 12.43 -6.75
CA TYR A 29 -18.07 11.22 -7.55
C TYR A 29 -16.95 11.17 -8.61
N ASN A 30 -16.75 12.25 -9.36
CA ASN A 30 -15.74 12.29 -10.42
C ASN A 30 -14.32 12.19 -9.85
N LEU A 31 -14.05 12.85 -8.72
CA LEU A 31 -12.74 12.78 -8.06
C LEU A 31 -12.42 11.37 -7.56
N VAL A 32 -13.33 10.78 -6.77
CA VAL A 32 -13.12 9.47 -6.15
C VAL A 32 -12.97 8.36 -7.20
N ASN A 33 -13.77 8.43 -8.27
CA ASN A 33 -13.70 7.45 -9.36
C ASN A 33 -12.64 7.78 -10.42
N GLY A 34 -11.76 8.76 -10.18
CA GLY A 34 -10.66 9.09 -11.09
C GLY A 34 -11.06 9.71 -12.43
N LYS A 35 -12.30 10.17 -12.58
CA LYS A 35 -12.74 10.92 -13.78
C LYS A 35 -12.17 12.34 -13.83
N SER A 36 -11.73 12.85 -12.68
CA SER A 36 -11.03 14.14 -12.57
C SER A 36 -9.68 13.93 -11.91
N ASP A 37 -8.64 14.51 -12.50
CA ASP A 37 -7.32 14.54 -11.89
C ASP A 37 -7.33 15.53 -10.72
N ILE A 38 -6.98 15.03 -9.53
CA ILE A 38 -6.93 15.83 -8.31
C ILE A 38 -5.94 16.99 -8.42
N ASN A 39 -4.86 16.84 -9.20
CA ASN A 39 -3.85 17.87 -9.39
C ASN A 39 -4.38 19.07 -10.19
N ASN A 40 -5.44 18.86 -10.96
CA ASN A 40 -6.12 19.89 -11.75
C ASN A 40 -7.36 20.45 -11.03
N CYS A 41 -7.69 19.95 -9.84
CA CYS A 41 -8.84 20.41 -9.08
C CYS A 41 -8.50 21.68 -8.29
N ALA A 42 -9.41 22.66 -8.30
CA ALA A 42 -9.25 23.86 -7.48
C ALA A 42 -9.14 23.48 -6.00
N LEU A 43 -8.18 24.07 -5.28
CA LEU A 43 -7.93 23.80 -3.87
C LEU A 43 -9.19 23.99 -3.00
N GLY A 44 -10.03 24.97 -3.34
CA GLY A 44 -11.33 25.21 -2.67
C GLY A 44 -12.32 24.03 -2.77
N LYS A 45 -12.10 23.07 -3.67
CA LYS A 45 -12.87 21.80 -3.76
C LYS A 45 -12.14 20.64 -3.09
N VAL A 46 -10.80 20.61 -3.17
CA VAL A 46 -9.97 19.53 -2.60
C VAL A 46 -9.94 19.62 -1.07
N LEU A 47 -9.71 20.82 -0.52
CA LEU A 47 -9.54 21.03 0.91
C LEU A 47 -10.77 20.61 1.75
N PRO A 48 -12.03 20.94 1.36
CA PRO A 48 -13.20 20.47 2.11
C PRO A 48 -13.38 18.94 2.06
N ILE A 49 -13.04 18.29 0.94
CA ILE A 49 -13.08 16.82 0.83
C ILE A 49 -12.03 16.18 1.75
N ALA A 50 -10.80 16.71 1.75
CA ALA A 50 -9.74 16.22 2.63
C ALA A 50 -10.14 16.34 4.11
N LYS A 51 -10.68 17.50 4.50
CA LYS A 51 -11.19 17.73 5.87
C LYS A 51 -12.33 16.78 6.24
N ALA A 52 -13.29 16.56 5.34
CA ALA A 52 -14.41 15.64 5.58
C ALA A 52 -13.96 14.17 5.74
N LEU A 53 -12.79 13.82 5.21
CA LEU A 53 -12.19 12.49 5.31
C LEU A 53 -11.14 12.36 6.42
N ASP A 54 -10.90 13.43 7.19
CA ASP A 54 -9.83 13.52 8.18
C ASP A 54 -8.45 13.21 7.59
N LEU A 55 -8.16 13.82 6.44
CA LEU A 55 -6.92 13.67 5.68
C LEU A 55 -6.21 15.00 5.48
N SER A 56 -4.89 14.96 5.36
CA SER A 56 -4.16 16.06 4.73
C SER A 56 -4.46 16.10 3.23
N VAL A 57 -4.20 17.25 2.60
CA VAL A 57 -4.30 17.35 1.13
C VAL A 57 -3.33 16.39 0.45
N GLU A 58 -2.12 16.22 1.01
CA GLU A 58 -1.12 15.29 0.49
C GLU A 58 -1.60 13.83 0.56
N ASP A 59 -2.22 13.43 1.68
CA ASP A 59 -2.77 12.09 1.85
C ASP A 59 -3.93 11.85 0.86
N LEU A 60 -4.79 12.84 0.64
CA LEU A 60 -5.86 12.75 -0.35
C LEU A 60 -5.29 12.65 -1.78
N VAL A 61 -4.30 13.46 -2.13
CA VAL A 61 -3.62 13.40 -3.44
C VAL A 61 -2.99 12.03 -3.67
N PHE A 62 -2.31 11.50 -2.66
CA PHE A 62 -1.75 10.14 -2.69
C PHE A 62 -2.83 9.09 -2.95
N LEU A 63 -3.94 9.11 -2.18
CA LEU A 63 -5.03 8.15 -2.34
C LEU A 63 -5.75 8.27 -3.70
N CYS A 64 -5.74 9.47 -4.29
CA CYS A 64 -6.30 9.75 -5.61
C CYS A 64 -5.32 9.51 -6.77
N ASN A 65 -4.10 9.02 -6.53
CA ASN A 65 -3.15 8.76 -7.61
C ASN A 65 -3.50 7.45 -8.37
N GLN A 66 -3.97 7.58 -9.60
CA GLN A 66 -4.32 6.43 -10.46
C GLN A 66 -3.12 5.62 -10.94
N LYS A 67 -1.94 6.24 -11.00
CA LYS A 67 -0.71 5.57 -11.45
C LYS A 67 -0.08 4.75 -10.34
N TYR A 68 -0.48 4.99 -9.09
CA TYR A 68 0.02 4.25 -7.96
C TYR A 68 -0.54 2.81 -7.97
N THR A 69 0.36 1.84 -7.94
CA THR A 69 0.01 0.42 -7.85
C THR A 69 0.90 -0.26 -6.83
N PHE A 70 0.41 -1.34 -6.23
CA PHE A 70 1.20 -2.12 -5.29
C PHE A 70 2.47 -2.69 -5.95
N THR A 71 2.42 -3.08 -7.22
CA THR A 71 3.61 -3.54 -7.98
C THR A 71 4.68 -2.44 -8.07
N LEU A 72 4.29 -1.21 -8.40
CA LEU A 72 5.21 -0.07 -8.44
C LEU A 72 5.82 0.18 -7.07
N PHE A 73 4.99 0.20 -6.02
CA PHE A 73 5.44 0.38 -4.64
C PHE A 73 6.51 -0.64 -4.24
N LYS A 74 6.30 -1.94 -4.52
CA LYS A 74 7.29 -2.98 -4.21
C LYS A 74 8.61 -2.75 -4.93
N SER A 75 8.56 -2.43 -6.24
CA SER A 75 9.76 -2.12 -7.03
C SER A 75 10.51 -0.90 -6.47
N GLU A 76 9.80 0.15 -6.08
CA GLU A 76 10.39 1.31 -5.42
C GLU A 76 11.10 0.92 -4.11
N GLN A 77 10.49 0.06 -3.28
CA GLN A 77 11.14 -0.39 -2.04
C GLN A 77 12.42 -1.20 -2.31
N CYS A 78 12.42 -2.13 -3.28
CA CYS A 78 13.62 -2.88 -3.64
C CYS A 78 14.74 -1.94 -4.11
N HIS A 79 14.42 -0.98 -4.98
CA HIS A 79 15.40 0.02 -5.42
C HIS A 79 15.91 0.91 -4.29
N LEU A 80 15.07 1.26 -3.30
CA LEU A 80 15.51 2.00 -2.12
C LEU A 80 16.54 1.19 -1.34
N VAL A 81 16.25 -0.08 -1.01
CA VAL A 81 17.19 -0.99 -0.32
C VAL A 81 18.52 -1.09 -1.08
N ASN A 82 18.47 -1.28 -2.39
CA ASN A 82 19.66 -1.41 -3.24
C ASN A 82 20.48 -0.12 -3.34
N ARG A 83 19.83 1.04 -3.23
CA ARG A 83 20.51 2.33 -3.33
C ARG A 83 21.16 2.77 -2.02
N MET A 84 20.48 2.59 -0.88
CA MET A 84 20.95 3.12 0.41
C MET A 84 21.62 2.10 1.30
N GLY A 85 21.38 0.80 1.11
CA GLY A 85 21.84 -0.26 1.99
C GLY A 85 20.71 -0.80 2.88
N GLN A 86 20.88 -2.05 3.32
CA GLN A 86 19.85 -2.77 4.07
C GLN A 86 19.61 -2.17 5.46
N VAL A 87 20.70 -1.84 6.17
CA VAL A 87 20.63 -1.29 7.54
C VAL A 87 20.08 0.14 7.50
N GLU A 88 20.57 0.95 6.56
CA GLU A 88 20.09 2.32 6.33
C GLU A 88 18.60 2.35 5.98
N TYR A 89 18.13 1.43 5.14
CA TYR A 89 16.69 1.30 4.84
C TYR A 89 15.87 0.98 6.08
N VAL A 90 16.34 0.05 6.92
CA VAL A 90 15.66 -0.30 8.18
C VAL A 90 15.56 0.94 9.07
N ILE A 91 16.64 1.71 9.23
CA ILE A 91 16.63 2.94 10.03
C ILE A 91 15.64 3.96 9.45
N GLU A 92 15.71 4.26 8.15
CA GLU A 92 14.83 5.24 7.51
C GLU A 92 13.36 4.88 7.67
N VAL A 93 12.98 3.62 7.44
CA VAL A 93 11.59 3.17 7.57
C VAL A 93 11.09 3.27 9.01
N LEU A 94 11.94 2.96 9.98
CA LEU A 94 11.58 3.04 11.40
C LEU A 94 11.44 4.48 11.89
N GLU A 95 12.21 5.43 11.34
CA GLU A 95 12.18 6.85 11.73
C GLU A 95 11.06 7.65 11.03
N ASP A 96 10.80 7.40 9.74
CA ASP A 96 9.89 8.21 8.92
C ASP A 96 8.39 7.95 9.18
N LYS A 97 8.05 7.00 10.07
CA LYS A 97 6.66 6.62 10.40
C LYS A 97 5.79 6.30 9.18
N LYS A 98 6.40 5.94 8.04
CA LYS A 98 5.71 5.58 6.80
C LYS A 98 4.75 4.40 7.01
N ILE A 99 5.16 3.41 7.82
CA ILE A 99 4.32 2.26 8.17
C ILE A 99 3.02 2.72 8.85
N ASP A 100 3.12 3.61 9.85
CA ASP A 100 1.96 4.15 10.55
C ASP A 100 1.04 4.93 9.61
N ARG A 101 1.63 5.72 8.71
CA ARG A 101 0.90 6.47 7.68
C ARG A 101 0.11 5.52 6.77
N PHE A 102 0.75 4.50 6.19
CA PHE A 102 0.05 3.53 5.34
C PHE A 102 -1.05 2.79 6.09
N TRP A 103 -0.79 2.39 7.34
CA TRP A 103 -1.79 1.74 8.18
C TRP A 103 -3.02 2.62 8.41
N ARG A 104 -2.81 3.89 8.79
CA ARG A 104 -3.88 4.89 8.98
C ARG A 104 -4.69 5.13 7.70
N LEU A 105 -4.01 5.15 6.56
CA LEU A 105 -4.62 5.32 5.23
C LEU A 105 -5.29 4.05 4.70
N CYS A 106 -5.38 2.99 5.50
CA CYS A 106 -5.94 1.69 5.11
C CYS A 106 -5.19 1.01 3.94
N CYS A 107 -3.96 1.46 3.64
CA CYS A 107 -3.04 0.84 2.69
C CYS A 107 -2.35 -0.35 3.38
N TYR A 108 -3.15 -1.37 3.72
CA TYR A 108 -2.71 -2.47 4.57
C TYR A 108 -1.64 -3.33 3.89
N ALA A 109 -1.73 -3.53 2.58
CA ALA A 109 -0.74 -4.30 1.84
C ALA A 109 0.63 -3.63 1.87
N GLU A 110 0.68 -2.30 1.68
CA GLU A 110 1.88 -1.48 1.76
C GLU A 110 2.49 -1.52 3.16
N ALA A 111 1.68 -1.29 4.20
CA ALA A 111 2.16 -1.32 5.58
C ALA A 111 2.72 -2.70 5.96
N MET A 112 2.00 -3.78 5.62
CA MET A 112 2.45 -5.16 5.86
C MET A 112 3.73 -5.49 5.08
N TYR A 113 3.82 -5.02 3.82
CA TYR A 113 5.03 -5.21 3.01
C TYR A 113 6.25 -4.53 3.62
N MET A 114 6.11 -3.29 4.11
CA MET A 114 7.22 -2.60 4.79
C MET A 114 7.62 -3.30 6.08
N VAL A 115 6.67 -3.77 6.89
CA VAL A 115 6.98 -4.56 8.10
C VAL A 115 7.69 -5.86 7.75
N ALA A 116 7.27 -6.56 6.69
CA ALA A 116 7.95 -7.76 6.21
C ALA A 116 9.37 -7.46 5.72
N MET A 117 9.55 -6.37 4.96
CA MET A 117 10.86 -5.93 4.47
C MET A 117 11.79 -5.62 5.65
N VAL A 118 11.32 -4.84 6.63
CA VAL A 118 12.09 -4.53 7.84
C VAL A 118 12.44 -5.80 8.60
N ASP A 119 11.50 -6.72 8.82
CA ASP A 119 11.75 -7.98 9.52
C ASP A 119 12.76 -8.87 8.77
N TYR A 120 12.64 -8.93 7.45
CA TYR A 120 13.53 -9.71 6.58
C TYR A 120 14.96 -9.18 6.64
N LEU A 121 15.13 -7.87 6.41
CA LEU A 121 16.43 -7.22 6.46
C LEU A 121 17.03 -7.25 7.87
N SER A 122 16.19 -7.11 8.91
CA SER A 122 16.64 -7.23 10.29
C SER A 122 17.20 -8.62 10.57
N ARG A 123 16.52 -9.69 10.10
CA ARG A 123 17.03 -11.06 10.23
C ARG A 123 18.36 -11.26 9.51
N LEU A 124 18.52 -10.69 8.31
CA LEU A 124 19.77 -10.84 7.54
C LEU A 124 20.97 -10.13 8.19
N ASN A 125 20.72 -9.09 8.98
CA ASN A 125 21.74 -8.24 9.59
C ASN A 125 21.83 -8.40 11.12
N ASP A 126 21.23 -9.45 11.68
CA ASP A 126 21.19 -9.72 13.13
C ASP A 126 20.65 -8.54 13.98
N ILE A 127 19.72 -7.77 13.41
CA ILE A 127 19.06 -6.63 14.07
C ILE A 127 17.83 -7.12 14.84
N PRO A 128 17.64 -6.73 16.12
CA PRO A 128 16.42 -7.04 16.86
C PRO A 128 15.17 -6.44 16.22
N LYS A 129 14.08 -7.21 16.19
CA LYS A 129 12.81 -6.74 15.63
C LYS A 129 12.25 -5.56 16.41
N CYS A 130 11.83 -4.51 15.70
CA CYS A 130 11.09 -3.39 16.29
C CYS A 130 9.70 -3.85 16.76
N THR A 131 9.42 -3.75 18.06
CA THR A 131 8.18 -4.23 18.68
C THR A 131 6.97 -3.34 18.41
N ASN A 132 7.17 -2.11 17.95
CA ASN A 132 6.08 -1.15 17.69
C ASN A 132 5.05 -1.69 16.69
N TYR A 133 5.47 -2.54 15.76
CA TYR A 133 4.61 -3.09 14.70
C TYR A 133 4.07 -4.49 14.99
N ASN A 134 4.11 -4.96 16.24
CA ASN A 134 3.57 -6.28 16.62
C ASN A 134 2.06 -6.40 16.32
N TYR A 135 1.32 -5.30 16.42
CA TYR A 135 -0.10 -5.28 16.06
C TYR A 135 -0.35 -5.48 14.56
N ILE A 136 0.62 -5.12 13.69
CA ILE A 136 0.55 -5.43 12.26
C ILE A 136 0.91 -6.89 12.04
N ARG A 137 1.97 -7.40 12.70
CA ARG A 137 2.40 -8.81 12.61
C ARG A 137 1.33 -9.83 13.01
N SER A 138 0.35 -9.43 13.81
CA SER A 138 -0.81 -10.27 14.16
C SER A 138 -1.92 -10.29 13.10
N GLN A 139 -1.74 -9.59 11.99
CA GLN A 139 -2.72 -9.43 10.91
C GLN A 139 -2.23 -10.11 9.64
N LYS A 140 -3.15 -10.41 8.73
CA LYS A 140 -2.84 -11.01 7.42
C LYS A 140 -3.86 -10.55 6.38
N LEU A 141 -3.42 -10.38 5.13
CA LEU A 141 -4.34 -10.11 4.03
C LEU A 141 -5.28 -11.31 3.83
N LYS A 142 -6.55 -11.03 3.48
CA LYS A 142 -7.55 -12.08 3.26
C LYS A 142 -7.18 -12.99 2.09
N GLU A 143 -6.67 -12.40 1.01
CA GLU A 143 -6.24 -13.11 -0.19
C GLU A 143 -4.74 -13.00 -0.37
N LYS A 144 -4.15 -14.01 -1.00
CA LYS A 144 -2.72 -13.97 -1.36
C LYS A 144 -2.48 -13.02 -2.52
N ILE A 145 -1.49 -12.16 -2.36
CA ILE A 145 -0.96 -11.32 -3.43
C ILE A 145 0.20 -12.06 -4.09
N TYR A 146 0.11 -12.24 -5.40
CA TYR A 146 1.19 -12.79 -6.23
C TYR A 146 1.74 -11.71 -7.17
N PRO A 147 2.99 -11.86 -7.65
CA PRO A 147 3.51 -11.00 -8.70
C PRO A 147 2.65 -11.06 -9.96
N ILE A 148 2.49 -9.90 -10.61
CA ILE A 148 1.51 -9.71 -11.69
C ILE A 148 1.75 -10.66 -12.87
N ASP A 149 3.01 -10.90 -13.22
CA ASP A 149 3.39 -11.78 -14.32
C ASP A 149 2.91 -13.22 -14.10
N ALA A 150 3.00 -13.70 -12.85
CA ALA A 150 2.55 -15.04 -12.49
C ALA A 150 1.02 -15.15 -12.51
N VAL A 151 0.30 -14.08 -12.15
CA VAL A 151 -1.16 -14.01 -12.27
C VAL A 151 -1.58 -14.02 -13.74
N ILE A 152 -0.87 -13.30 -14.60
CA ILE A 152 -1.12 -13.27 -16.05
C ILE A 152 -0.87 -14.64 -16.66
N GLU A 153 0.26 -15.28 -16.35
CA GLU A 153 0.57 -16.62 -16.86
C GLU A 153 -0.51 -17.63 -16.48
N LYS A 154 -0.96 -17.62 -15.22
CA LYS A 154 -2.05 -18.50 -14.76
C LYS A 154 -3.32 -18.27 -15.58
N LYS A 155 -3.68 -17.02 -15.86
CA LYS A 155 -4.87 -16.68 -16.67
C LYS A 155 -4.74 -17.15 -18.12
N LEU A 156 -3.54 -17.08 -18.70
CA LEU A 156 -3.29 -17.50 -20.08
C LEU A 156 -3.20 -19.01 -20.24
N THR A 157 -2.63 -19.71 -19.27
CA THR A 157 -2.29 -21.13 -19.38
C THR A 157 -3.22 -22.06 -18.59
N ASN A 158 -4.03 -21.51 -17.68
CA ASN A 158 -4.78 -22.23 -16.65
C ASN A 158 -3.92 -23.12 -15.73
N LYS A 159 -2.59 -22.97 -15.75
CA LYS A 159 -1.66 -23.74 -14.91
C LYS A 159 -1.33 -22.96 -13.64
N ASN A 160 -1.29 -23.68 -12.51
CA ASN A 160 -0.91 -23.13 -11.20
C ASN A 160 0.54 -23.48 -10.81
N SER A 161 1.32 -24.10 -11.70
CA SER A 161 2.68 -24.57 -11.40
C SER A 161 3.61 -23.42 -10.98
N LEU A 162 3.57 -22.29 -11.68
CA LEU A 162 4.38 -21.12 -11.33
C LEU A 162 4.01 -20.57 -9.95
N LEU A 163 2.71 -20.37 -9.68
CA LEU A 163 2.24 -19.86 -8.38
C LEU A 163 2.67 -20.76 -7.22
N LYS A 164 2.54 -22.09 -7.37
CA LYS A 164 2.99 -23.04 -6.35
C LYS A 164 4.49 -22.98 -6.11
N LYS A 165 5.28 -22.82 -7.16
CA LYS A 165 6.74 -22.66 -7.06
C LYS A 165 7.07 -21.37 -6.30
N MET A 166 6.48 -20.25 -6.69
CA MET A 166 6.73 -18.95 -6.04
C MET A 166 6.33 -18.93 -4.56
N GLU A 167 5.25 -19.63 -4.18
CA GLU A 167 4.91 -19.76 -2.76
C GLU A 167 5.95 -20.54 -1.95
N LYS A 168 6.50 -21.61 -2.55
CA LYS A 168 7.53 -22.43 -1.91
C LYS A 168 8.82 -21.64 -1.72
N ASP A 169 9.15 -20.80 -2.71
CA ASP A 169 10.37 -20.01 -2.74
C ASP A 169 10.18 -18.62 -2.07
N ALA A 170 8.99 -18.33 -1.53
CA ALA A 170 8.68 -17.04 -0.93
C ALA A 170 9.45 -16.81 0.38
N ILE A 171 9.87 -15.57 0.57
CA ILE A 171 10.47 -15.07 1.80
C ILE A 171 9.43 -15.19 2.94
N PRO A 172 9.74 -15.88 4.05
CA PRO A 172 8.77 -16.17 5.12
C PRO A 172 8.08 -14.94 5.70
N GLU A 173 8.81 -13.84 5.86
CA GLU A 173 8.31 -12.58 6.42
C GLU A 173 7.17 -11.97 5.58
N PHE A 174 7.27 -12.05 4.25
CA PHE A 174 6.21 -11.57 3.35
C PHE A 174 5.05 -12.57 3.29
N LEU A 175 5.36 -13.87 3.25
CA LEU A 175 4.35 -14.93 3.21
C LEU A 175 3.47 -14.95 4.48
N ALA A 176 4.04 -14.52 5.62
CA ALA A 176 3.31 -14.30 6.87
C ALA A 176 2.16 -13.29 6.73
N PHE A 177 2.24 -12.38 5.75
CA PHE A 177 1.17 -11.42 5.41
C PHE A 177 0.34 -11.81 4.19
N ASN A 178 0.51 -13.02 3.65
CA ASN A 178 -0.08 -13.47 2.38
C ASN A 178 0.47 -12.70 1.16
N ILE A 179 1.69 -12.18 1.23
CA ILE A 179 2.39 -11.57 0.11
C ILE A 179 3.43 -12.58 -0.39
N VAL A 180 3.29 -13.02 -1.63
CA VAL A 180 4.26 -13.92 -2.27
C VAL A 180 5.36 -13.07 -2.90
N GLU A 181 6.49 -13.01 -2.22
CA GLU A 181 7.69 -12.28 -2.65
C GLU A 181 8.92 -13.16 -2.48
N GLY A 182 9.76 -13.26 -3.51
CA GLY A 182 10.87 -14.23 -3.56
C GLY A 182 12.26 -13.61 -3.62
N ASP A 183 12.39 -12.40 -4.14
CA ASP A 183 13.67 -11.68 -4.24
C ASP A 183 13.43 -10.18 -4.11
N VAL A 184 14.08 -9.58 -3.11
CA VAL A 184 13.97 -8.14 -2.81
C VAL A 184 15.33 -7.44 -2.80
N ILE A 185 16.43 -8.19 -2.85
CA ILE A 185 17.81 -7.64 -2.80
C ILE A 185 18.40 -7.55 -4.21
N HIS A 186 18.01 -8.41 -5.14
CA HIS A 186 18.53 -8.36 -6.51
C HIS A 186 17.50 -7.85 -7.53
N GLY A 187 16.37 -7.36 -7.03
CA GLY A 187 15.27 -6.78 -7.83
C GLY A 187 15.48 -5.33 -8.25
#